data_AF-A0A9Q0DWX2-F1
#
_entry.id   AF-A0A9Q0DWX2-F1
#
_cell.length_a   1.000
_cell.length_b   1.000
_cell.length_c   1.000
_cell.angle_alpha   90.00
_cell.angle_beta   90.00
_cell.angle_gamma   90.00
#
_symmetry.space_group_name_H-M   'P 1'
#
loop_
_entity.id
_entity.type
_entity.pdbx_description
1 polymer ?
#
loop_
_entity_poly.entity_id
_entity_poly.type
_entity_poly.pdbx_seq_one_letter_code
_entity_poly.pdbx_strand_id
1 'polypeptide(L)'
;MSVVLVQVTGKLLQSSLTKEGETVLLDQRKVSFQVDPSSDSPFLILPLTFYHTMDHSSPLRAWAAKDGGWADPELADFELLVILSATVEPTSATCQYVADFAFFDKEAKTKITPLFKSPEGTDPEKIRLEQSYREGAQDPAQRQQTAQRSISNV
;
A
#
# COMPACT_ATOMS: atom_id res chain seq x y z
N MET A 1 -27.91 -8.54 -6.03
CA MET A 1 -27.46 -8.64 -4.63
C MET A 1 -26.20 -7.79 -4.55
N SER A 2 -26.24 -6.70 -3.78
CA SER A 2 -25.18 -5.69 -3.77
C SER A 2 -24.59 -5.58 -2.37
N VAL A 3 -23.26 -5.53 -2.27
CA VAL A 3 -22.58 -5.14 -1.03
C VAL A 3 -22.55 -3.62 -0.98
N VAL A 4 -23.09 -3.03 0.08
CA VAL A 4 -23.29 -1.58 0.19
C VAL A 4 -22.43 -0.92 1.27
N LEU A 5 -22.12 -1.65 2.34
CA LEU A 5 -21.29 -1.15 3.43
C LEU A 5 -20.20 -2.16 3.69
N VAL A 6 -18.94 -1.72 3.58
CA VAL A 6 -17.76 -2.55 3.86
C VAL A 6 -16.93 -1.85 4.91
N GLN A 7 -16.56 -2.60 5.94
CA GLN A 7 -15.65 -2.15 6.99
C GLN A 7 -14.53 -3.16 7.14
N VAL A 8 -13.30 -2.66 7.19
CA VAL A 8 -12.11 -3.48 7.44
C VAL A 8 -11.49 -3.06 8.77
N THR A 9 -11.23 -4.04 9.63
CA THR A 9 -10.51 -3.85 10.90
C THR A 9 -9.42 -4.90 11.00
N GLY A 10 -8.26 -4.50 11.53
CA GLY A 10 -7.18 -5.42 11.83
C GLY A 10 -6.98 -5.64 13.32
N LYS A 11 -6.46 -6.81 13.66
CA LYS A 11 -5.95 -7.13 14.99
C LYS A 11 -4.57 -7.76 14.86
N LEU A 12 -3.59 -7.11 15.47
CA LEU A 12 -2.26 -7.66 15.67
C LEU A 12 -2.28 -8.53 16.92
N LEU A 13 -1.96 -9.80 16.77
CA LEU A 13 -1.91 -10.78 17.83
C LEU A 13 -0.46 -11.14 18.12
N GLN A 14 -0.05 -11.06 19.39
CA GLN A 14 1.30 -11.42 19.84
C GLN A 14 1.30 -11.99 21.25
N SER A 15 2.21 -12.91 21.54
CA SER A 15 2.55 -13.19 22.93
C SER A 15 3.45 -12.09 23.47
N SER A 16 3.30 -11.70 24.73
CA SER A 16 4.14 -10.69 25.36
C SER A 16 4.38 -11.01 26.84
N LEU A 17 5.45 -10.44 27.40
CA LEU A 17 5.73 -10.49 28.82
C LEU A 17 5.48 -9.10 29.40
N THR A 18 4.65 -9.04 30.45
CA THR A 18 4.39 -7.78 31.17
C THR A 18 5.61 -7.36 32.00
N LYS A 19 5.63 -6.10 32.46
CA LYS A 19 6.74 -5.57 33.27
C LYS A 19 6.85 -6.25 34.63
N GLU A 20 5.75 -6.86 35.06
CA GLU A 20 5.55 -7.58 36.30
C GLU A 20 5.98 -9.06 36.20
N GLY A 21 6.39 -9.51 35.01
CA GLY A 21 6.85 -10.88 34.76
C GLY A 21 5.72 -11.87 34.46
N GLU A 22 4.49 -11.42 34.25
CA GLU A 22 3.39 -12.27 33.82
C GLU A 22 3.40 -12.43 32.29
N THR A 23 3.35 -13.68 31.82
CA THR A 23 3.24 -14.00 30.40
C THR A 23 1.81 -13.80 29.92
N VAL A 24 1.62 -12.86 29.00
CA VAL A 24 0.38 -12.70 28.24
C VAL A 24 0.49 -13.58 27.00
N LEU A 25 -0.30 -14.66 26.98
CA LEU A 25 -0.28 -15.61 25.86
C LEU A 25 -0.79 -14.98 24.55
N LEU A 26 -1.67 -13.98 24.63
CA LEU A 26 -2.29 -13.32 23.47
C LEU A 26 -2.65 -11.85 23.77
N ASP A 27 -1.73 -10.94 23.46
CA ASP A 27 -1.97 -9.50 23.34
C ASP A 27 -2.64 -9.19 22.00
N GLN A 28 -3.68 -8.36 22.01
CA GLN A 28 -4.42 -7.95 20.82
C GLN A 28 -4.38 -6.44 20.66
N ARG A 29 -3.71 -5.95 19.61
CA ARG A 29 -3.64 -4.52 19.30
C ARG A 29 -4.38 -4.20 18.03
N LYS A 30 -5.25 -3.19 18.07
CA LYS A 30 -6.06 -2.78 16.91
C LYS A 30 -5.16 -2.19 15.82
N VAL A 31 -5.41 -2.59 14.58
CA VAL A 31 -4.82 -2.02 13.36
C VAL A 31 -5.93 -1.37 12.55
N SER A 32 -5.81 -0.07 12.28
CA SER A 32 -6.82 0.68 11.53
C SER A 32 -6.43 0.78 10.05
N PHE A 33 -7.37 0.48 9.16
CA PHE A 33 -7.17 0.57 7.71
C PHE A 33 -7.88 1.78 7.12
N GLN A 34 -7.30 2.31 6.06
CA GLN A 34 -7.88 3.34 5.21
C GLN A 34 -8.18 2.72 3.84
N VAL A 35 -9.20 3.24 3.16
CA VAL A 35 -9.50 2.92 1.77
C VAL A 35 -8.94 4.02 0.89
N ASP A 36 -8.42 3.68 -0.29
CA ASP A 36 -8.02 4.68 -1.27
C ASP A 36 -9.26 5.51 -1.69
N PRO A 37 -9.28 6.84 -1.44
CA PRO A 37 -10.43 7.68 -1.76
C PRO A 37 -10.71 7.79 -3.25
N SER A 38 -9.78 7.38 -4.13
CA SER A 38 -10.06 7.28 -5.57
C SER A 38 -11.06 6.16 -5.91
N SER A 39 -11.35 5.25 -4.97
CA SER A 39 -12.40 4.25 -5.11
C SER A 39 -13.74 4.82 -4.65
N ASP A 40 -14.32 5.73 -5.43
CA ASP A 40 -15.64 6.32 -5.16
C ASP A 40 -16.81 5.33 -5.44
N SER A 41 -16.51 4.02 -5.50
CA SER A 41 -17.48 2.97 -5.79
C SER A 41 -17.95 2.31 -4.48
N PRO A 42 -19.20 2.56 -4.05
CA PRO A 42 -19.80 1.86 -2.92
C PRO A 42 -20.10 0.39 -3.23
N PHE A 43 -19.92 -0.04 -4.48
CA PHE A 43 -20.08 -1.43 -4.91
C PHE A 43 -18.72 -2.08 -5.07
N LEU A 44 -18.54 -3.26 -4.47
CA LEU A 44 -17.38 -4.16 -4.70
C LEU A 44 -17.35 -4.78 -6.11
N ILE A 45 -17.81 -4.06 -7.14
CA ILE A 45 -17.68 -4.50 -8.54
C ILE A 45 -16.21 -4.49 -8.95
N LEU A 46 -15.40 -3.65 -8.28
CA LEU A 46 -13.96 -3.55 -8.46
C LEU A 46 -13.22 -3.91 -7.16
N PRO A 47 -12.01 -4.48 -7.25
CA PRO A 47 -11.16 -4.70 -6.08
C PRO A 47 -10.93 -3.38 -5.33
N LEU A 48 -11.23 -3.37 -4.04
CA LEU A 48 -10.86 -2.27 -3.15
C LEU A 48 -9.51 -2.56 -2.50
N THR A 49 -8.65 -1.55 -2.47
CA THR A 49 -7.35 -1.63 -1.79
C THR A 49 -7.45 -0.93 -0.44
N PHE A 50 -7.23 -1.69 0.62
CA PHE A 50 -7.11 -1.16 1.98
C PHE A 50 -5.64 -1.07 2.35
N TYR A 51 -5.25 0.02 3.00
CA TYR A 51 -3.88 0.24 3.45
C TYR A 51 -3.83 0.67 4.91
N HIS A 52 -2.74 0.31 5.59
CA HIS A 52 -2.43 0.77 6.93
C HIS A 52 -1.14 1.58 6.87
N THR A 53 -1.18 2.80 7.39
CA THR A 53 0.01 3.63 7.50
C THR A 53 0.78 3.26 8.77
N MET A 54 2.03 2.83 8.62
CA MET A 54 2.91 2.47 9.73
C MET A 54 3.57 3.72 10.34
N ASP A 55 2.75 4.61 10.90
CA ASP A 55 3.22 5.83 11.58
C ASP A 55 3.67 5.58 13.03
N HIS A 56 3.90 6.64 13.80
CA HIS A 56 4.35 6.55 15.19
C HIS A 56 3.38 5.84 16.14
N SER A 57 2.10 5.81 15.80
CA SER A 57 1.03 5.17 16.59
C SER A 57 0.76 3.72 16.16
N SER A 58 1.30 3.30 15.01
CA SER A 58 1.09 1.97 14.47
C SER A 58 1.67 0.89 15.40
N PRO A 59 0.89 -0.17 15.71
CA PRO A 59 1.42 -1.30 16.49
C PRO A 59 2.43 -2.13 15.68
N LEU A 60 2.50 -1.96 14.36
CA LEU A 60 3.42 -2.62 13.44
C LEU A 60 4.73 -1.85 13.24
N ARG A 61 4.90 -0.68 13.86
CA ARG A 61 6.04 0.21 13.64
C ARG A 61 7.40 -0.45 13.85
N ALA A 62 7.50 -1.37 14.81
CA ALA A 62 8.74 -2.07 15.12
C ALA A 62 9.32 -2.79 13.89
N TRP A 63 8.47 -3.45 13.11
CA TRP A 63 8.85 -4.15 11.86
C TRP A 63 9.10 -3.22 10.66
N ALA A 64 8.66 -1.95 10.73
CA ALA A 64 8.97 -0.94 9.72
C ALA A 64 10.32 -0.26 9.92
N ALA A 65 10.96 -0.43 11.08
CA ALA A 65 12.22 0.23 11.40
C ALA A 65 13.35 -0.27 10.49
N LYS A 66 14.23 0.65 10.09
CA LYS A 66 15.31 0.40 9.11
C LYS A 66 16.34 -0.63 9.62
N ASP A 67 16.52 -0.70 10.94
CA ASP A 67 17.50 -1.57 11.60
C ASP A 67 16.88 -2.90 12.09
N GLY A 68 15.56 -2.93 12.26
CA GLY A 68 14.80 -4.08 12.76
C GLY A 68 13.76 -4.59 11.75
N GLY A 69 14.12 -4.62 10.46
CA GLY A 69 13.18 -4.93 9.38
C GLY A 69 12.42 -6.26 9.57
N TRP A 70 11.52 -6.62 8.65
CA TRP A 70 10.67 -7.84 8.71
C TRP A 70 11.38 -9.18 9.02
N ALA A 71 12.70 -9.21 9.06
CA ALA A 71 13.53 -10.37 9.37
C ALA A 71 14.35 -10.23 10.67
N ASP A 72 14.13 -9.20 11.49
CA ASP A 72 14.81 -9.06 12.79
C ASP A 72 14.36 -10.17 13.75
N PRO A 73 15.26 -11.09 14.11
CA PRO A 73 14.94 -12.21 15.00
C PRO A 73 14.70 -11.78 16.46
N GLU A 74 15.02 -10.53 16.84
CA GLU A 74 14.73 -10.00 18.16
C GLU A 74 13.27 -9.54 18.31
N LEU A 75 12.57 -9.30 17.20
CA LEU A 75 11.15 -9.00 17.22
C LEU A 75 10.35 -10.30 17.33
N ALA A 76 9.43 -10.34 18.31
CA ALA A 76 8.51 -11.45 18.47
C ALA A 76 7.70 -11.67 17.19
N ASP A 77 7.41 -12.92 16.85
CA ASP A 77 6.47 -13.23 15.78
C ASP A 77 5.11 -12.58 16.06
N PHE A 78 4.36 -12.30 15.00
CA PHE A 78 3.02 -11.79 15.12
C PHE A 78 2.10 -12.42 14.08
N GLU A 79 0.82 -12.37 14.40
CA GLU A 79 -0.27 -12.75 13.51
C GLU A 79 -1.16 -11.51 13.28
N LEU A 80 -1.44 -11.19 12.02
CA LEU A 80 -2.36 -10.12 11.68
C LEU A 80 -3.68 -10.71 11.19
N LEU A 81 -4.72 -10.60 12.01
CA LEU A 81 -6.08 -10.88 11.57
C LEU A 81 -6.68 -9.66 10.87
N VAL A 82 -7.16 -9.84 9.66
CA VAL A 82 -7.93 -8.83 8.90
C VAL A 82 -9.38 -9.29 8.81
N ILE A 83 -10.28 -8.48 9.35
CA ILE A 83 -11.70 -8.77 9.41
C ILE A 83 -12.40 -7.80 8.48
N LEU A 84 -13.02 -8.35 7.43
CA LEU A 84 -13.90 -7.62 6.53
C LEU A 84 -15.35 -7.91 6.94
N SER A 85 -16.08 -6.87 7.31
CA SER A 85 -17.52 -6.93 7.58
C SER A 85 -18.27 -6.24 6.46
N ALA A 86 -19.31 -6.89 5.93
CA ALA A 86 -20.12 -6.35 4.85
C ALA A 86 -21.61 -6.51 5.10
N THR A 87 -22.40 -5.53 4.67
CA THR A 87 -23.87 -5.61 4.63
C THR A 87 -24.34 -5.79 3.20
N VAL A 88 -25.27 -6.72 2.99
CA VAL A 88 -25.76 -7.12 1.67
C VAL A 88 -27.21 -6.73 1.46
N GLU A 89 -27.50 -6.06 0.34
CA GLU A 89 -28.84 -5.68 -0.08
C GLU A 89 -29.45 -6.64 -1.13
N PRO A 90 -30.78 -6.85 -1.08
CA PRO A 90 -31.76 -6.17 -0.22
C PRO A 90 -31.98 -6.85 1.15
N THR A 91 -31.28 -7.95 1.44
CA THR A 91 -31.58 -8.80 2.61
C THR A 91 -31.17 -8.18 3.94
N SER A 92 -30.40 -7.08 3.92
CA SER A 92 -29.75 -6.51 5.11
C SER A 92 -28.89 -7.52 5.87
N ALA A 93 -28.50 -8.62 5.20
CA ALA A 93 -27.69 -9.66 5.82
C ALA A 93 -26.27 -9.16 6.02
N THR A 94 -25.72 -9.43 7.20
CA THR A 94 -24.31 -9.12 7.50
C THR A 94 -23.46 -10.36 7.28
N CYS A 95 -22.36 -10.22 6.55
CA CYS A 95 -21.34 -11.26 6.43
C CYS A 95 -19.99 -10.77 6.96
N GLN A 96 -19.20 -11.70 7.46
CA GLN A 96 -17.83 -11.44 7.89
C GLN A 96 -16.89 -12.42 7.22
N TYR A 97 -15.77 -11.90 6.75
CA TYR A 97 -14.64 -12.68 6.27
C TYR A 97 -13.43 -12.35 7.14
N VAL A 98 -12.75 -13.38 7.61
CA VAL A 98 -11.54 -13.26 8.42
C VAL A 98 -10.41 -13.87 7.62
N ALA A 99 -9.40 -13.05 7.34
CA ALA A 99 -8.13 -13.50 6.80
C ALA A 99 -7.09 -13.44 7.91
N ASP A 100 -6.31 -14.51 8.02
CA ASP A 100 -5.17 -14.59 8.91
C ASP A 100 -3.89 -14.44 8.09
N PHE A 101 -3.05 -13.50 8.51
CA PHE A 101 -1.71 -13.28 7.99
C PHE A 101 -0.70 -13.59 9.12
N ALA A 102 -0.54 -14.87 9.41
CA ALA A 102 0.55 -15.39 10.22
C ALA A 102 1.82 -15.38 9.37
N PHE A 103 2.86 -14.66 9.85
CA PHE A 103 4.12 -14.46 9.13
C PHE A 103 3.86 -13.69 7.82
N PHE A 104 3.94 -12.35 7.86
CA PHE A 104 4.00 -11.57 6.61
C PHE A 104 5.10 -12.18 5.76
N ASP A 105 4.67 -12.85 4.68
CA ASP A 105 5.54 -13.54 3.74
C ASP A 105 6.76 -12.66 3.48
N LYS A 106 7.96 -13.20 3.67
CA LYS A 106 9.24 -12.46 3.68
C LYS A 106 9.59 -11.82 2.33
N GLU A 107 8.62 -11.61 1.45
CA GLU A 107 8.71 -10.79 0.25
C GLU A 107 8.27 -9.34 0.53
N ALA A 108 9.18 -8.58 1.15
CA ALA A 108 9.09 -7.14 1.11
C ALA A 108 9.29 -6.66 -0.35
N LYS A 109 8.25 -5.98 -0.89
CA LYS A 109 8.18 -5.25 -2.18
C LYS A 109 7.81 -6.06 -3.43
N THR A 110 6.66 -6.71 -3.44
CA THR A 110 5.96 -6.94 -4.71
C THR A 110 5.18 -5.68 -5.09
N LYS A 111 5.58 -5.03 -6.19
CA LYS A 111 4.71 -4.08 -6.90
C LYS A 111 3.42 -4.81 -7.22
N ILE A 112 2.33 -4.47 -6.54
CA ILE A 112 0.99 -4.93 -6.92
C ILE A 112 0.80 -4.53 -8.38
N THR A 113 0.79 -5.51 -9.27
CA THR A 113 0.50 -5.25 -10.69
C THR A 113 -0.99 -4.91 -10.74
N PRO A 114 -1.40 -3.72 -11.20
CA PRO A 114 -2.81 -3.37 -11.27
C PRO A 114 -3.54 -4.43 -12.11
N LEU A 115 -4.64 -4.97 -11.57
CA LEU A 115 -5.42 -6.04 -12.19
C LEU A 115 -5.96 -5.65 -13.58
N PHE A 116 -5.99 -4.34 -13.88
CA PHE A 116 -6.18 -3.81 -15.21
C PHE A 116 -4.86 -3.26 -15.76
N LYS A 117 -4.15 -4.06 -16.55
CA LYS A 117 -3.26 -3.50 -17.56
C LYS A 117 -4.15 -2.90 -18.65
N SER A 118 -4.19 -1.58 -18.77
CA SER A 118 -4.49 -0.96 -20.06
C SER A 118 -3.58 -1.64 -21.11
N PRO A 119 -4.08 -2.02 -22.30
CA PRO A 119 -3.24 -2.65 -23.31
C PRO A 119 -2.00 -1.79 -23.53
N GLU A 120 -0.86 -2.37 -23.17
CA GLU A 120 0.43 -1.71 -23.18
C GLU A 120 0.87 -1.57 -24.63
N GLY A 121 0.97 -0.33 -25.12
CA GLY A 121 1.79 0.01 -26.28
C GLY A 121 1.27 -0.34 -27.68
N THR A 122 -0.04 -0.23 -27.95
CA THR A 122 -0.53 -0.30 -29.34
C THR A 122 -0.74 1.07 -30.00
N ASP A 123 -0.72 2.15 -29.21
CA ASP A 123 -0.92 3.51 -29.73
C ASP A 123 0.41 4.15 -30.16
N PRO A 124 0.62 4.37 -31.48
CA PRO A 124 1.86 4.95 -32.00
C PRO A 124 2.11 6.38 -31.50
N GLU A 125 1.07 7.14 -31.15
CA GLU A 125 1.24 8.51 -30.65
C GLU A 125 1.84 8.54 -29.23
N LYS A 126 1.43 7.58 -28.39
CA LYS A 126 2.00 7.41 -27.04
C LYS A 126 3.48 7.03 -27.10
N ILE A 127 3.88 6.19 -28.06
CA ILE A 127 5.27 5.79 -28.27
C ILE A 127 6.13 7.00 -28.68
N ARG A 128 5.62 7.83 -29.59
CA ARG A 128 6.32 9.03 -30.07
C ARG A 128 6.51 10.07 -28.95
N LEU A 129 5.51 10.21 -28.09
CA LEU A 129 5.57 11.13 -26.96
C LEU A 129 6.60 10.69 -25.90
N GLU A 130 6.69 9.39 -25.60
CA GLU A 130 7.72 8.85 -24.69
C GLU A 130 9.14 9.01 -25.25
N GLN A 131 9.32 8.86 -26.57
CA GLN A 131 10.61 9.12 -27.23
C GLN A 131 10.99 10.60 -27.15
N SER A 132 10.05 11.53 -27.34
CA SER A 132 10.35 12.97 -27.25
C SER A 132 10.75 13.41 -25.83
N TYR A 133 10.14 12.82 -24.80
CA TYR A 133 10.55 13.07 -23.41
C TYR A 133 11.93 12.46 -23.08
N ARG A 134 12.25 11.29 -23.62
CA ARG A 134 13.57 10.66 -23.44
C ARG A 134 14.67 11.43 -24.15
N GLU A 135 14.39 11.98 -25.33
CA GLU A 135 15.31 12.83 -26.09
C GLU A 135 15.48 14.22 -25.44
N GLY A 136 14.43 14.78 -24.83
CA GLY A 136 14.48 16.05 -24.12
C GLY A 136 15.22 16.02 -22.77
N ALA A 137 15.48 14.84 -22.22
CA ALA A 137 16.16 14.67 -20.93
C ALA A 137 17.70 14.59 -21.04
N GLN A 138 18.25 14.51 -22.25
CA GLN A 138 19.69 14.60 -22.47
C GLN A 138 20.10 16.02 -22.87
N ASP A 139 20.73 16.67 -21.89
CA ASP A 139 21.66 17.80 -21.97
C ASP A 139 21.14 19.20 -21.54
N PRO A 140 21.19 19.51 -20.22
CA PRO A 140 21.03 20.87 -19.71
C PRO A 140 22.25 21.79 -19.96
N ALA A 141 23.41 21.28 -20.42
CA ALA A 141 24.64 22.05 -20.52
C ALA A 141 24.76 22.88 -21.82
N GLN A 142 23.94 22.61 -22.85
CA GLN A 142 24.09 23.27 -24.16
C GLN A 142 23.22 24.52 -24.35
N ARG A 143 22.26 24.81 -23.47
CA ARG A 143 21.42 26.03 -23.55
C ARG A 143 22.14 27.33 -23.16
N GLN A 144 23.23 27.27 -22.40
CA GLN A 144 23.93 28.48 -21.94
C GLN A 144 24.90 29.07 -22.97
N GLN A 145 25.40 28.29 -23.94
CA GLN A 145 26.35 28.80 -24.95
C GLN A 145 25.69 29.47 -26.16
N THR A 146 24.47 29.06 -26.54
CA THR A 146 23.75 29.65 -27.68
C THR A 146 23.11 31.01 -27.38
N ALA A 147 22.93 31.37 -26.11
CA ALA A 147 22.43 32.70 -25.71
C ALA A 147 23.53 33.78 -25.61
N GLN A 148 24.80 33.39 -25.49
CA GLN A 148 25.93 34.36 -25.39
C GLN A 148 26.56 34.70 -26.74
N ARG A 149 26.40 33.87 -27.78
CA ARG A 149 26.93 34.15 -29.13
C ARG A 149 26.10 35.13 -29.97
N SER A 150 24.87 35.44 -29.56
CA SER A 150 23.99 36.39 -30.24
C SER A 150 24.14 37.84 -29.79
N ILE A 151 25.03 38.13 -28.82
CA ILE A 151 25.25 39.50 -28.30
C ILE A 151 26.60 40.09 -28.77
N SER A 152 27.46 39.31 -29.44
CA SER A 152 28.78 39.79 -29.90
C SER A 152 28.85 40.25 -31.36
N ASN A 153 27.72 40.35 -32.07
CA ASN A 153 27.65 40.91 -33.42
C ASN A 153 26.76 42.16 -33.43
N VAL A 154 27.20 43.21 -32.76
CA VAL A 154 26.93 44.63 -33.07
C VAL A 154 28.24 45.38 -32.91
#